data_AF-A0A6I6S7I8-F1
#
_entry.id   AF-A0A6I6S7I8-F1
#
_cell.length_a   1.000
_cell.length_b   1.000
_cell.length_c   1.000
_cell.angle_alpha   90.00
_cell.angle_beta   90.00
_cell.angle_gamma   90.00
#
_symmetry.space_group_name_H-M   'P 1'
#
loop_
_entity.id
_entity.type
_entity.pdbx_description
1 polymer ?
#
loop_
_entity_poly.entity_id
_entity_poly.type
_entity_poly.pdbx_seq_one_letter_code
_entity_poly.pdbx_strand_id
1 'polypeptide(L)'
;MVGTSTDCYQRAEGRYELMPGILRALIDYRVPFTTTTKSALLHRDIPLYAEDARVTDVLVMTSLDSLSTWPTTKPLPTSAMATMERWKPRSAAARR
;
A
#
# COMPACT_ATOMS: atom_id res chain seq x y z
N MET A 1 -0.69 -8.06 -11.75
CA MET A 1 -0.14 -8.00 -10.37
C MET A 1 1.04 -7.04 -10.37
N VAL A 2 0.99 -6.00 -9.54
CA VAL A 2 2.00 -4.95 -9.39
C VAL A 2 2.83 -5.25 -8.14
N GLY A 3 4.15 -5.16 -8.26
CA GLY A 3 5.05 -5.43 -7.13
C GLY A 3 5.47 -6.90 -6.96
N THR A 4 5.36 -7.73 -8.01
CA THR A 4 5.72 -9.17 -8.00
C THR A 4 7.21 -9.43 -7.91
N SER A 5 8.01 -8.80 -8.76
CA SER A 5 9.47 -8.99 -8.79
C SER A 5 10.19 -8.09 -7.79
N THR A 6 9.63 -6.92 -7.48
CA THR A 6 10.23 -5.93 -6.58
C THR A 6 9.11 -5.09 -5.96
N ASP A 7 9.30 -4.62 -4.73
CA ASP A 7 8.32 -3.73 -4.09
C ASP A 7 8.14 -2.45 -4.93
N CYS A 8 6.90 -2.19 -5.34
CA CYS A 8 6.53 -1.02 -6.12
C CYS A 8 6.70 0.29 -5.33
N TYR A 9 6.66 0.22 -4.00
CA TYR A 9 6.90 1.33 -3.08
C TYR A 9 8.31 1.28 -2.46
N GLN A 10 9.30 0.90 -3.27
CA GLN A 10 10.71 0.97 -2.91
C GLN A 10 11.14 2.38 -2.48
N ARG A 11 12.32 2.51 -1.87
CA ARG A 11 12.83 3.82 -1.43
C ARG A 11 12.95 4.84 -2.57
N ALA A 12 13.25 4.39 -3.78
CA ALA A 12 13.31 5.25 -4.96
C ALA A 12 11.95 5.89 -5.31
N GLU A 13 10.84 5.22 -4.99
CA GLU A 13 9.49 5.74 -5.23
C GLU A 13 9.19 7.00 -4.40
N GLY A 14 9.87 7.18 -3.26
CA GLY A 14 9.80 8.42 -2.49
C GLY A 14 10.44 9.63 -3.20
N ARG A 15 11.20 9.40 -4.27
CA ARG A 15 11.80 10.46 -5.12
C ARG A 15 11.14 10.56 -6.48
N TYR A 16 10.86 9.42 -7.12
CA TYR A 16 10.38 9.40 -8.49
C TYR A 16 8.87 9.44 -8.63
N GLU A 17 8.12 9.06 -7.58
CA GLU A 17 6.65 9.16 -7.54
C GLU A 17 5.96 8.58 -8.79
N LEU A 18 6.38 7.39 -9.23
CA LEU A 18 5.86 6.75 -10.43
C LEU A 18 4.48 6.14 -10.19
N MET A 19 4.23 5.62 -8.98
CA MET A 19 3.00 4.91 -8.64
C MET A 19 1.72 5.74 -8.84
N PRO A 20 1.64 7.03 -8.45
CA PRO A 20 0.47 7.86 -8.72
C PRO A 20 0.10 7.94 -10.20
N GLY A 21 1.09 8.01 -11.10
CA GLY A 21 0.86 8.03 -12.55
C GLY A 21 0.36 6.68 -13.06
N ILE A 22 0.98 5.59 -12.59
CA ILE A 22 0.57 4.22 -12.93
C ILE A 22 -0.87 3.96 -12.47
N LEU A 23 -1.22 4.32 -11.23
CA LEU A 23 -2.58 4.14 -10.69
C LEU A 23 -3.61 4.92 -11.49
N ARG A 24 -3.34 6.18 -11.84
CA ARG A 24 -4.26 6.96 -12.70
C ARG A 24 -4.49 6.29 -14.05
N ALA A 25 -3.44 5.79 -14.70
CA ALA A 25 -3.60 5.06 -15.94
C ALA A 25 -4.44 3.79 -15.76
N LEU A 26 -4.24 3.05 -14.67
CA LEU A 26 -5.05 1.85 -14.38
C LEU A 26 -6.52 2.22 -14.15
N ILE A 27 -6.82 3.32 -13.46
CA ILE A 27 -8.17 3.87 -13.27
C ILE A 27 -8.81 4.20 -14.62
N ASP A 28 -8.11 4.98 -15.47
CA ASP A 28 -8.62 5.44 -16.77
C ASP A 28 -9.01 4.27 -17.68
N TYR A 29 -8.22 3.21 -17.66
CA TYR A 29 -8.47 1.99 -18.44
C TYR A 29 -9.24 0.90 -17.66
N ARG A 30 -9.65 1.16 -16.41
CA ARG A 30 -10.38 0.24 -15.52
C ARG A 30 -9.73 -1.12 -15.37
N VAL A 31 -8.40 -1.16 -15.33
CA VAL A 31 -7.63 -2.40 -15.34
C VAL A 31 -7.62 -3.01 -13.93
N PRO A 32 -8.20 -4.21 -13.71
CA PRO A 32 -8.17 -4.85 -12.41
C PRO A 32 -6.75 -5.29 -12.05
N PHE A 33 -6.35 -5.11 -10.79
CA PHE A 33 -4.99 -5.43 -10.35
C PHE A 33 -4.87 -5.73 -8.86
N THR A 34 -3.75 -6.36 -8.54
CA THR A 34 -3.33 -6.62 -7.16
C THR A 34 -1.99 -5.95 -6.92
N THR A 35 -1.84 -5.27 -5.79
CA THR A 35 -0.58 -4.68 -5.34
C THR A 35 -0.08 -5.35 -4.07
N THR A 36 1.22 -5.68 -4.05
CA THR A 36 1.90 -6.20 -2.86
C THR A 36 3.03 -5.27 -2.44
N THR A 37 3.08 -4.92 -1.15
CA THR A 37 4.14 -4.05 -0.62
C THR A 37 4.46 -4.35 0.84
N LYS A 38 5.67 -4.00 1.30
CA LYS A 38 6.01 -3.91 2.73
C LYS A 38 6.14 -2.46 3.19
N SER A 39 6.00 -1.51 2.26
CA SER A 39 6.38 -0.12 2.47
C SER A 39 5.23 0.72 3.01
N ALA A 40 5.54 1.58 3.99
CA ALA A 40 4.60 2.58 4.48
C ALA A 40 4.36 3.73 3.48
N LEU A 41 5.15 3.83 2.41
CA LEU A 41 4.94 4.84 1.35
C LEU A 41 3.60 4.66 0.63
N LEU A 42 3.02 3.45 0.66
CA LEU A 42 1.68 3.14 0.17
C LEU A 42 0.62 4.14 0.67
N HIS A 43 0.78 4.65 1.90
CA HIS A 43 -0.19 5.55 2.50
C HIS A 43 -0.43 6.85 1.72
N ARG A 44 0.56 7.30 0.95
CA ARG A 44 0.44 8.50 0.10
C ARG A 44 -0.67 8.32 -0.93
N ASP A 45 -0.80 7.10 -1.46
CA ASP A 45 -1.60 6.81 -2.66
C ASP A 45 -2.93 6.11 -2.33
N ILE A 46 -3.26 5.91 -1.04
CA ILE A 46 -4.55 5.34 -0.59
C ILE A 46 -5.77 6.01 -1.25
N PRO A 47 -5.84 7.35 -1.42
CA PRO A 47 -6.97 7.97 -2.10
C PRO A 47 -7.17 7.49 -3.54
N LEU A 48 -6.07 7.23 -4.27
CA LEU A 48 -6.13 6.71 -5.64
C LEU A 48 -6.61 5.26 -5.67
N TYR A 49 -6.13 4.40 -4.75
CA TYR A 49 -6.68 3.04 -4.63
C TYR A 49 -8.17 3.04 -4.30
N ALA A 50 -8.63 3.98 -3.47
CA ALA A 50 -10.05 4.10 -3.12
C ALA A 50 -10.90 4.58 -4.30
N GLU A 51 -10.33 5.39 -5.19
CA GLU A 51 -10.97 5.79 -6.45
C GLU A 51 -11.04 4.61 -7.43
N ASP A 52 -9.93 3.90 -7.61
CA ASP A 52 -9.82 2.75 -8.52
C ASP A 52 -10.77 1.61 -8.13
N ALA A 53 -10.88 1.34 -6.83
CA ALA A 53 -11.82 0.37 -6.27
C ALA A 53 -13.32 0.71 -6.52
N ARG A 54 -13.65 1.92 -6.98
CA ARG A 54 -15.02 2.26 -7.41
C ARG A 54 -15.31 1.84 -8.85
N VAL A 55 -14.28 1.64 -9.67
CA VAL A 55 -14.42 1.40 -11.11
C VAL A 55 -13.95 0.00 -11.55
N THR A 56 -13.11 -0.67 -10.77
CA THR A 56 -12.60 -2.02 -11.07
C THR A 56 -12.21 -2.78 -9.79
N ASP A 57 -11.89 -4.08 -9.94
CA ASP A 57 -11.44 -4.92 -8.84
C ASP A 57 -9.99 -4.64 -8.45
N VAL A 58 -9.78 -4.22 -7.20
CA VAL A 58 -8.46 -3.85 -6.68
C VAL A 58 -8.18 -4.57 -5.36
N LEU A 59 -7.06 -5.27 -5.29
CA LEU A 59 -6.57 -5.90 -4.07
C LEU A 59 -5.25 -5.27 -3.63
N VAL A 60 -5.20 -4.77 -2.40
CA VAL A 60 -3.96 -4.26 -1.80
C VAL A 60 -3.58 -5.16 -0.64
N MET A 61 -2.39 -5.77 -0.73
CA MET A 61 -1.85 -6.65 0.29
C MET A 61 -0.55 -6.09 0.83
N THR A 62 -0.44 -5.96 2.14
CA THR A 62 0.82 -5.64 2.81
C THR A 62 1.36 -6.87 3.50
N SER A 63 2.66 -7.14 3.37
CA SER A 63 3.29 -8.15 4.22
C SER A 63 3.68 -7.52 5.54
N LEU A 64 3.43 -8.26 6.62
CA LEU A 64 3.86 -7.90 7.96
C LEU A 64 5.04 -8.81 8.33
N ASP A 65 6.07 -8.24 8.92
CA ASP A 65 7.13 -9.02 9.54
C ASP A 65 6.64 -9.65 10.85
N SER A 66 7.40 -10.62 11.33
CA SER A 66 7.26 -11.28 12.61
C SER A 66 7.08 -10.30 13.77
N LEU A 67 6.09 -10.58 14.62
CA LEU A 67 5.84 -9.84 15.86
C LEU A 67 6.90 -10.09 16.94
N SER A 68 7.97 -10.85 16.69
CA SER A 68 8.99 -11.22 17.69
C SER A 68 10.37 -10.61 17.45
N THR A 69 10.60 -9.97 16.30
CA THR A 69 11.89 -9.35 15.95
C THR A 69 12.05 -7.92 16.48
N TRP A 70 11.01 -7.35 17.10
CA TRP A 70 11.09 -6.13 17.89
C TRP A 70 11.59 -6.47 19.31
N PRO A 71 12.54 -5.75 19.92
CA PRO A 71 13.28 -4.55 19.51
C PRO A 71 14.73 -4.83 19.04
N THR A 72 15.07 -6.07 18.71
CA THR A 72 16.45 -6.52 18.44
C THR A 72 16.99 -6.03 17.09
N THR A 73 16.12 -5.82 16.10
CA THR A 73 16.48 -5.21 14.81
C THR A 73 16.01 -3.76 14.77
N LYS A 74 16.93 -2.83 14.45
CA LYS A 74 16.63 -1.41 14.20
C LYS A 74 15.39 -1.33 13.29
N PRO A 75 14.29 -0.67 13.72
CA PRO A 75 13.09 -0.62 12.91
C PRO A 75 13.44 0.02 11.57
N LEU A 76 13.30 -0.75 10.50
CA LEU A 76 13.22 -0.16 9.17
C LEU A 76 11.97 0.74 9.16
N PRO A 77 11.95 1.84 8.39
CA PRO A 77 10.81 2.75 8.26
C PRO A 77 9.52 2.08 7.72
N THR A 78 9.56 0.77 7.49
CA THR A 78 8.55 -0.12 6.94
C THR A 78 8.16 -1.23 7.93
N SER A 79 8.23 -0.97 9.24
CA SER A 79 7.83 -1.97 10.23
C SER A 79 6.33 -2.24 10.16
N ALA A 80 5.96 -3.52 10.28
CA ALA A 80 4.58 -4.01 10.25
C ALA A 80 3.63 -3.20 11.13
N MET A 81 4.06 -2.87 12.35
CA MET A 81 3.28 -2.12 13.34
C MET A 81 3.10 -0.65 12.96
N ALA A 82 4.11 0.01 12.37
CA ALA A 82 3.97 1.38 11.88
C ALA A 82 2.99 1.46 10.71
N THR A 83 3.04 0.49 9.81
CA THR A 83 2.02 0.34 8.75
C THR A 83 0.66 0.06 9.37
N MET A 84 0.53 -0.87 10.32
CA MET A 84 -0.75 -1.31 10.91
C MET A 84 -1.42 -0.24 11.79
N GLU A 85 -0.67 0.49 12.61
CA GLU A 85 -1.18 1.65 13.37
C GLU A 85 -1.67 2.76 12.43
N ARG A 86 -0.97 2.96 11.31
CA ARG A 86 -1.35 3.93 10.28
C ARG A 86 -2.50 3.43 9.40
N TRP A 87 -2.69 2.11 9.32
CA TRP A 87 -3.79 1.43 8.61
C TRP A 87 -5.03 1.24 9.48
N LYS A 88 -5.01 1.61 10.79
CA LYS A 88 -6.20 1.56 11.64
C LYS A 88 -7.35 2.26 10.92
N PRO A 89 -8.39 1.52 10.50
CA PRO A 89 -9.48 2.12 9.76
C PRO A 89 -10.15 3.17 10.67
N ARG A 90 -10.29 4.41 10.19
CA ARG A 90 -11.10 5.46 10.87
C ARG A 90 -12.61 5.12 10.90
N SER A 91 -12.99 3.86 10.64
CA SER A 91 -14.36 3.42 10.47
C SER A 91 -14.69 2.28 11.43
N ALA A 92 -14.91 2.64 12.70
CA ALA A 92 -15.81 1.89 13.58
C ALA A 92 -17.27 2.38 13.48
N ALA A 93 -17.60 3.31 12.55
CA ALA A 93 -18.87 4.03 12.57
C ALA A 93 -19.79 3.86 11.34
N ALA A 94 -19.49 2.96 10.40
CA ALA A 94 -20.31 2.83 9.19
C ALA A 94 -20.61 1.36 8.85
N ARG A 95 -21.33 0.68 9.73
CA ARG A 95 -22.21 -0.43 9.38
C ARG A 95 -23.52 -0.23 10.15
N ARG A 96 -24.49 0.37 9.47
CA ARG A 96 -25.92 0.25 9.76
C ARG A 96 -26.57 -0.29 8.50
#